data_AF-A0A1R1JTK1-F1
#
_entry.id   AF-A0A1R1JTK1-F1
#
_cell.length_a   1.000
_cell.length_b   1.000
_cell.length_c   1.000
_cell.angle_alpha   90.00
_cell.angle_beta   90.00
_cell.angle_gamma   90.00
#
_symmetry.space_group_name_H-M   'P 1'
#
loop_
_entity.id
_entity.type
_entity.pdbx_description
1 polymer ?
#
loop_
_entity_poly.entity_id
_entity_poly.type
_entity_poly.pdbx_seq_one_letter_code
_entity_poly.pdbx_strand_id
1 'polypeptide(L)'
;MDRIYIYSTLSNDQRYQLKDGRSVLITGKANVANKQLVTPKGMATAISEDEFNLLQENIVFKAHAKNGFVAASHDREDAEAFAARELAGADKSAQDTPATAKKRNAGGARVQSAEG
;
A
#
# COMPACT_ATOMS: atom_id res chain seq x y z
N MET A 1 13.70 -14.15 -16.97
CA MET A 1 13.86 -13.54 -15.64
C MET A 1 12.48 -13.37 -15.10
N ASP A 2 12.11 -14.26 -14.19
CA ASP A 2 10.76 -14.29 -13.65
C ASP A 2 10.59 -13.10 -12.70
N ARG A 3 9.41 -12.47 -12.80
CA ARG A 3 9.06 -11.27 -12.04
C ARG A 3 8.06 -11.65 -10.98
N ILE A 4 8.25 -11.08 -9.81
CA ILE A 4 7.29 -11.15 -8.72
C ILE A 4 6.68 -9.77 -8.53
N TYR A 5 5.36 -9.73 -8.43
CA TYR A 5 4.59 -8.51 -8.21
C TYR A 5 4.29 -8.36 -6.73
N ILE A 6 4.80 -7.29 -6.13
CA ILE A 6 4.50 -6.92 -4.75
C ILE A 6 3.39 -5.90 -4.76
N TYR A 7 2.27 -6.25 -4.15
CA TYR A 7 1.13 -5.37 -3.92
C TYR A 7 1.26 -4.72 -2.54
N SER A 8 0.90 -3.44 -2.43
CA SER A 8 0.98 -2.69 -1.18
C SER A 8 -0.20 -1.74 -0.98
N THR A 9 -0.70 -1.68 0.26
CA THR A 9 -1.65 -0.66 0.75
C THR A 9 -0.98 0.43 1.60
N LEU A 10 0.36 0.48 1.60
CA LEU A 10 1.11 1.47 2.36
C LEU A 10 1.05 2.85 1.72
N SER A 11 0.90 3.88 2.55
CA SER A 11 0.76 5.26 2.07
C SER A 11 2.08 5.87 1.63
N ASN A 12 3.18 5.44 2.25
CA ASN A 12 4.54 5.90 1.91
C ASN A 12 5.28 4.85 1.08
N ASP A 13 6.09 5.31 0.14
CA ASP A 13 7.05 4.46 -0.59
C ASP A 13 8.03 3.83 0.41
N GLN A 14 8.23 2.52 0.31
CA GLN A 14 9.09 1.77 1.24
C GLN A 14 10.37 1.35 0.55
N ARG A 15 11.51 1.77 1.09
CA ARG A 15 12.83 1.30 0.69
C ARG A 15 13.32 0.28 1.70
N TYR A 16 13.33 -1.00 1.32
CA TYR A 16 13.81 -2.08 2.16
C TYR A 16 15.29 -2.34 1.90
N GLN A 17 16.09 -2.38 2.97
CA GLN A 17 17.48 -2.80 2.89
C GLN A 17 17.54 -4.32 2.72
N LEU A 18 18.32 -4.79 1.75
CA LEU A 18 18.61 -6.21 1.57
C LEU A 18 19.90 -6.58 2.30
N LYS A 19 20.04 -7.85 2.67
CA LYS A 19 21.22 -8.34 3.43
C LYS A 19 22.54 -8.23 2.65
N ASP A 20 22.48 -8.16 1.33
CA ASP A 20 23.63 -8.03 0.43
C ASP A 20 24.06 -6.56 0.22
N GLY A 21 23.46 -5.62 0.96
CA GLY A 21 23.77 -4.19 0.92
C GLY A 21 22.97 -3.42 -0.13
N ARG A 22 22.22 -4.07 -1.02
CA ARG A 22 21.30 -3.41 -1.95
C ARG A 22 20.05 -2.91 -1.23
N SER A 23 19.21 -2.17 -1.97
CA SER A 23 17.87 -1.81 -1.49
C SER A 23 16.84 -2.00 -2.60
N VAL A 24 15.63 -2.40 -2.22
CA VAL A 24 14.48 -2.53 -3.11
C VAL A 24 13.46 -1.47 -2.74
N LEU A 25 12.97 -0.74 -3.74
CA LEU A 25 11.90 0.24 -3.58
C LEU A 25 10.57 -0.42 -3.94
N ILE A 26 9.68 -0.54 -2.97
CA ILE A 26 8.28 -0.91 -3.20
C ILE A 26 7.45 0.38 -3.16
N THR A 27 6.70 0.62 -4.25
CA THR A 27 5.84 1.80 -4.36
C THR A 27 4.71 1.71 -3.34
N GLY A 28 4.63 2.70 -2.46
CA GLY A 28 3.44 3.00 -1.69
C GLY A 28 2.56 3.95 -2.49
N LYS A 29 1.87 4.88 -1.80
CA LYS A 29 0.86 5.83 -2.31
C LYS A 29 -0.54 5.24 -2.46
N ALA A 30 -0.74 4.03 -1.96
CA ALA A 30 -2.10 3.61 -1.65
C ALA A 30 -2.71 4.59 -0.64
N ASN A 31 -4.00 4.88 -0.77
CA ASN A 31 -4.74 5.81 0.07
C ASN A 31 -4.24 7.27 0.03
N VAL A 32 -3.44 7.65 -0.97
CA VAL A 32 -3.00 9.03 -1.21
C VAL A 32 -3.55 9.52 -2.55
N ALA A 33 -4.27 10.64 -2.55
CA ALA A 33 -4.83 11.21 -3.76
C ALA A 33 -3.72 11.57 -4.77
N ASN A 34 -3.86 11.11 -6.01
CA ASN A 34 -2.95 11.45 -7.10
C ASN A 34 -3.34 12.80 -7.74
N LYS A 35 -2.55 13.26 -8.72
CA LYS A 35 -2.80 14.54 -9.43
C LYS A 35 -4.13 14.58 -10.19
N GLN A 36 -4.76 13.43 -10.41
CA GLN A 36 -6.06 13.28 -11.06
C GLN A 36 -7.19 13.12 -10.04
N LEU A 37 -6.93 13.39 -8.75
CA LEU A 37 -7.87 13.27 -7.63
C LEU A 37 -8.42 11.84 -7.42
N VAL A 38 -7.71 10.84 -7.94
CA VAL A 38 -8.00 9.42 -7.68
C VAL A 38 -7.13 8.95 -6.52
N THR A 39 -7.76 8.27 -5.55
CA THR A 39 -7.08 7.66 -4.41
C THR A 39 -7.02 6.15 -4.63
N PRO A 40 -5.89 5.61 -5.13
CA PRO A 40 -5.76 4.17 -5.36
C PRO A 40 -5.76 3.42 -4.03
N LYS A 41 -6.43 2.28 -3.95
CA LYS A 41 -6.42 1.40 -2.78
C LYS A 41 -5.14 0.57 -2.67
N GLY A 42 -4.47 0.33 -3.79
CA GLY A 42 -3.30 -0.53 -3.86
C GLY A 42 -2.34 -0.12 -4.96
N MET A 43 -1.07 -0.47 -4.76
CA MET A 43 0.01 -0.23 -5.72
C MET A 43 0.79 -1.52 -5.95
N ALA A 44 1.22 -1.75 -7.19
CA ALA A 44 2.00 -2.94 -7.56
C ALA A 44 3.41 -2.55 -8.01
N THR A 45 4.42 -3.24 -7.49
CA THR A 45 5.81 -3.12 -7.89
C THR A 45 6.31 -4.47 -8.40
N ALA A 46 6.87 -4.51 -9.62
CA ALA A 46 7.54 -5.70 -10.13
C ALA A 46 9.01 -5.72 -9.68
N ILE A 47 9.44 -6.83 -9.10
CA ILE A 47 10.82 -7.08 -8.67
C ILE A 47 11.32 -8.41 -9.23
N SER A 48 12.63 -8.65 -9.19
CA SER A 48 13.16 -9.98 -9.55
C SER A 48 12.92 -11.01 -8.44
N GLU A 49 12.95 -12.28 -8.79
CA GLU A 49 12.86 -13.38 -7.83
C GLU A 49 14.02 -13.37 -6.82
N ASP A 50 15.23 -13.03 -7.26
CA ASP A 50 16.40 -12.85 -6.38
C ASP A 50 16.18 -11.74 -5.36
N GLU A 51 15.63 -10.60 -5.79
CA GLU A 51 15.26 -9.50 -4.91
C GLU A 51 14.18 -9.91 -3.92
N PHE A 52 13.17 -10.67 -4.37
CA PHE A 52 12.10 -11.17 -3.50
C PHE A 52 12.64 -12.11 -2.42
N ASN A 53 13.52 -13.04 -2.78
CA ASN A 53 14.12 -13.99 -1.84
C ASN A 53 14.88 -13.25 -0.72
N LEU A 54 15.63 -12.20 -1.07
CA LEU A 54 16.33 -11.37 -0.09
C LEU A 54 15.36 -10.47 0.70
N LEU A 55 14.32 -9.96 0.05
CA LEU A 55 13.31 -9.10 0.66
C LEU A 55 12.51 -9.86 1.72
N GLN A 56 12.23 -11.14 1.49
CA GLN A 56 11.59 -12.02 2.45
C GLN A 56 12.38 -12.16 3.75
N GLU A 57 13.69 -11.86 3.78
CA GLU A 57 14.50 -11.89 5.00
C GLU A 57 14.42 -10.57 5.79
N ASN A 58 14.01 -9.47 5.16
CA ASN A 58 13.91 -8.16 5.79
C ASN A 58 12.83 -8.13 6.88
N ILE A 59 13.20 -7.76 8.10
CA ILE A 59 12.31 -7.77 9.28
C ILE A 59 11.10 -6.84 9.13
N VAL A 60 11.27 -5.70 8.47
CA VAL A 60 10.20 -4.70 8.29
C VAL A 60 9.22 -5.19 7.22
N PHE A 61 9.73 -5.74 6.11
CA PHE A 61 8.89 -6.34 5.08
C PHE A 61 8.06 -7.50 5.63
N LYS A 62 8.68 -8.40 6.42
CA LYS A 62 7.96 -9.47 7.13
C LYS A 62 6.85 -8.94 8.02
N ALA A 63 7.10 -7.86 8.77
CA ALA A 63 6.10 -7.25 9.63
C ALA A 63 4.93 -6.67 8.81
N HIS A 64 5.21 -5.98 7.70
CA HIS A 64 4.17 -5.47 6.82
C HIS A 64 3.35 -6.58 6.18
N ALA A 65 3.99 -7.66 5.72
CA ALA A 65 3.32 -8.81 5.13
C ALA A 65 2.42 -9.52 6.15
N LYS A 66 2.94 -9.75 7.36
CA LYS A 66 2.19 -10.35 8.47
C LYS A 66 0.98 -9.50 8.88
N ASN A 67 1.09 -8.18 8.80
CA ASN A 67 -0.01 -7.26 9.10
C ASN A 67 -0.97 -7.07 7.91
N GLY A 68 -0.74 -7.74 6.78
CA GLY A 68 -1.59 -7.69 5.60
C GLY A 68 -1.45 -6.41 4.77
N PHE A 69 -0.39 -5.62 4.94
CA PHE A 69 -0.17 -4.38 4.15
C PHE A 69 0.59 -4.60 2.84
N VAL A 70 1.23 -5.76 2.70
CA VAL A 70 1.89 -6.18 1.45
C VAL A 70 1.67 -7.65 1.18
N ALA A 71 1.61 -8.03 -0.09
CA ALA A 71 1.59 -9.42 -0.53
C ALA A 71 2.32 -9.56 -1.87
N ALA A 72 2.72 -10.79 -2.22
CA ALA A 72 3.42 -11.11 -3.45
C ALA A 72 2.60 -12.07 -4.31
N SER A 73 2.64 -11.89 -5.63
CA SER A 73 2.12 -12.85 -6.61
C SER A 73 3.08 -13.02 -7.78
N HIS A 74 3.11 -14.22 -8.34
CA HIS A 74 3.82 -14.48 -9.60
C HIS A 74 2.99 -14.01 -10.80
N ASP A 75 1.67 -13.96 -10.63
CA ASP A 75 0.75 -13.48 -11.64
C ASP A 75 0.54 -11.97 -11.50
N ARG A 76 0.52 -11.29 -12.65
CA ARG A 76 0.20 -9.87 -12.69
C ARG A 76 -1.31 -9.69 -12.62
N GLU A 77 -1.75 -9.03 -11.55
CA GLU A 77 -3.14 -8.65 -11.30
C GLU A 77 -3.27 -7.12 -11.27
N ASP A 78 -4.51 -6.65 -11.33
CA ASP A 78 -4.83 -5.25 -11.09
C ASP A 78 -4.65 -4.91 -9.61
N ALA A 79 -3.85 -3.88 -9.31
CA ALA A 79 -3.46 -3.56 -7.95
C ALA A 79 -4.63 -3.06 -7.10
N GLU A 80 -5.61 -2.38 -7.70
CA GLU A 80 -6.80 -1.86 -7.04
C GLU A 80 -7.69 -3.02 -6.58
N ALA A 81 -7.98 -3.95 -7.50
CA ALA A 81 -8.79 -5.14 -7.22
C ALA A 81 -8.12 -6.09 -6.21
N PHE A 82 -6.82 -6.34 -6.38
CA PHE A 82 -6.05 -7.19 -5.48
C PHE A 82 -6.04 -6.63 -4.06
N ALA A 83 -5.73 -5.34 -3.90
CA ALA A 83 -5.70 -4.69 -2.60
C ALA A 83 -7.06 -4.68 -1.91
N ALA A 84 -8.15 -4.47 -2.67
CA ALA A 84 -9.50 -4.49 -2.12
C ALA A 84 -9.93 -5.87 -1.61
N ARG A 85 -9.35 -6.96 -2.15
CA ARG A 85 -9.70 -8.34 -1.81
C ARG A 85 -8.80 -8.94 -0.73
N GLU A 86 -7.49 -8.71 -0.82
CA GLU A 86 -6.47 -9.47 -0.10
C GLU A 86 -5.71 -8.68 0.97
N LEU A 87 -5.74 -7.34 0.92
CA LEU A 87 -4.90 -6.50 1.79
C LEU A 87 -5.69 -5.70 2.83
N ALA A 88 -5.04 -5.39 3.94
CA ALA A 88 -5.56 -4.48 4.96
C ALA A 88 -5.68 -3.08 4.36
N GLY A 89 -6.88 -2.50 4.43
CA GLY A 89 -7.28 -1.35 3.61
C GLY A 89 -6.53 -0.04 3.86
N ALA A 90 -5.96 0.19 5.05
CA ALA A 90 -5.20 1.40 5.34
C ALA A 90 -4.27 1.21 6.56
N ASP A 91 -3.04 1.71 6.46
CA ASP A 91 -2.15 1.88 7.61
C ASP A 91 -2.48 3.16 8.41
N LYS A 92 -1.84 3.35 9.57
CA LYS A 92 -2.10 4.52 10.47
C LYS A 92 -1.67 5.88 9.89
N SER A 93 -0.91 5.88 8.81
CA SER A 93 -0.42 7.09 8.13
C SER A 93 -1.29 7.49 6.95
N ALA A 94 -2.29 6.67 6.59
CA ALA A 94 -3.21 6.95 5.50
C ALA A 94 -4.02 8.23 5.74
N GLN A 95 -4.36 8.91 4.64
CA GLN A 95 -5.25 10.06 4.70
C GLN A 95 -6.64 9.63 5.17
N ASP A 96 -7.30 10.52 5.91
CA ASP A 96 -8.69 10.29 6.28
C ASP A 96 -9.58 10.30 5.03
N THR A 97 -10.44 9.30 4.95
CA THR A 97 -11.60 9.36 4.05
C THR A 97 -12.71 10.21 4.70
N PRO A 98 -13.70 10.72 3.93
CA PRO A 98 -14.85 11.41 4.52
C PRO A 98 -15.56 10.60 5.62
N ALA A 99 -15.60 9.27 5.45
CA ALA A 99 -16.17 8.36 6.44
C ALA A 99 -15.34 8.28 7.74
N THR A 100 -14.01 8.21 7.66
CA THR A 100 -13.13 8.16 8.84
C THR A 100 -13.01 9.51 9.52
N ALA A 101 -12.99 10.61 8.75
CA ALA A 101 -13.01 11.98 9.27
C ALA A 101 -14.27 12.25 10.12
N LYS A 102 -15.45 11.80 9.66
CA LYS A 102 -16.71 11.94 10.39
C LYS A 102 -16.73 11.14 11.70
N LYS A 103 -16.12 9.96 11.72
CA LYS A 103 -15.93 9.17 12.96
C LYS A 103 -14.93 9.83 13.91
N ARG A 104 -13.83 10.39 13.40
CA ARG A 104 -12.80 11.06 14.20
C ARG A 104 -13.28 12.38 14.83
N ASN A 105 -14.18 13.09 14.14
CA ASN A 105 -14.79 14.34 14.60
C ASN A 105 -16.29 14.17 14.89
N ALA A 106 -16.67 13.23 15.76
CA ALA A 106 -18.07 13.03 16.14
C ALA A 106 -18.74 14.26 16.81
N GLY A 107 -17.97 15.29 17.18
CA GLY A 107 -18.43 16.61 17.66
C GLY A 107 -17.95 17.81 16.83
N GLY A 108 -17.35 17.61 15.65
CA GLY A 108 -16.89 18.69 14.77
C GLY A 108 -18.03 19.29 13.95
N ALA A 109 -17.93 20.58 13.62
CA ALA A 109 -18.96 21.36 12.94
C ALA A 109 -19.57 20.65 11.72
N ARG A 110 -20.90 20.71 11.59
CA ARG A 110 -21.69 20.17 10.47
C ARG A 110 -21.20 20.80 9.16
N VAL A 111 -20.39 20.07 8.39
CA VAL A 111 -20.12 20.43 7.00
C VAL A 111 -21.40 20.22 6.20
N GLN A 112 -21.97 21.32 5.74
CA GLN A 112 -23.12 21.37 4.87
C GLN A 112 -22.74 20.69 3.54
N SER A 113 -23.48 19.67 3.14
CA SER A 113 -23.34 19.02 1.84
C SER A 113 -23.45 20.09 0.76
N ALA A 114 -22.37 20.31 0.01
CA ALA A 114 -22.46 21.03 -1.26
C ALA A 114 -22.90 20.01 -2.32
N GLU A 115 -24.22 19.89 -2.49
CA GLU A 115 -24.82 19.35 -3.70
C GLU A 115 -24.68 20.40 -4.82
N GLY A 116 -24.23 19.94 -5.99
CA GLY A 116 -24.28 20.65 -7.26
C GLY A 116 -24.51 19.65 -8.37
#